data_AF-A0A847C5N7-F1
#
_entry.id   AF-A0A847C5N7-F1
#
_cell.length_a   1.000
_cell.length_b   1.000
_cell.length_c   1.000
_cell.angle_alpha   90.00
_cell.angle_beta   90.00
_cell.angle_gamma   90.00
#
_symmetry.space_group_name_H-M   'P 1'
#
loop_
_entity.id
_entity.type
_entity.pdbx_description
1 polymer ?
#
loop_
_entity_poly.entity_id
_entity_poly.type
_entity_poly.pdbx_seq_one_letter_code
_entity_poly.pdbx_strand_id
1 'polypeptide(L)'
;METIRFSNRQLVVLSEKEKIPYEEKYQIRLKSEADFLPQILDSDTACLRLIEEHAGAGKFCLQPDCKDGFLAFCALSFGCGFAALFDDEQFSKTVKYNSELNGIGSHAFSFYPFKLSDKSDTGIGSGYDILIAKGSLERLLEILGFAKKLLCKSAVLILCAEDCSLEELRKALFALGVNIISTAQEGSSFAASAMYSD
;
A
#
# COMPACT_ATOMS: atom_id res chain seq x y z
N MET A 1 16.55 12.38 -2.33
CA MET A 1 15.29 12.67 -2.99
C MET A 1 15.17 11.71 -4.15
N GLU A 2 14.04 11.02 -4.22
CA GLU A 2 13.67 10.19 -5.36
C GLU A 2 12.39 10.75 -5.98
N THR A 3 12.24 10.64 -7.30
CA THR A 3 11.06 11.15 -8.01
C THR A 3 10.46 10.07 -8.86
N ILE A 4 9.22 9.71 -8.55
CA ILE A 4 8.43 8.73 -9.27
C ILE A 4 7.47 9.49 -10.18
N ARG A 5 7.56 9.25 -11.48
CA ARG A 5 6.72 9.93 -12.49
C ARG A 5 5.57 9.02 -12.92
N PHE A 6 4.36 9.54 -12.80
CA PHE A 6 3.13 8.97 -13.34
C PHE A 6 2.71 9.75 -14.60
N SER A 7 1.67 9.29 -15.28
CA SER A 7 1.21 9.91 -16.53
C SER A 7 0.82 11.37 -16.36
N ASN A 8 0.20 11.75 -15.23
CA ASN A 8 -0.35 13.09 -15.01
C ASN A 8 0.16 13.79 -13.72
N ARG A 9 1.07 13.16 -12.98
CA ARG A 9 1.62 13.70 -11.73
C ARG A 9 2.99 13.11 -11.44
N GLN A 10 3.70 13.69 -10.49
CA GLN A 10 4.92 13.13 -9.93
C GLN A 10 4.82 13.07 -8.41
N LEU A 11 5.39 12.03 -7.82
CA LEU A 11 5.57 11.88 -6.37
C LEU A 11 7.05 12.08 -6.06
N VAL A 12 7.33 12.97 -5.12
CA VAL A 12 8.68 13.15 -4.59
C VAL A 12 8.78 12.46 -3.25
N VAL A 13 9.69 11.49 -3.14
CA VAL A 13 10.04 10.84 -1.89
C VAL A 13 11.29 11.49 -1.30
N LEU A 14 11.18 11.92 -0.06
CA LEU A 14 12.21 12.66 0.66
C LEU A 14 12.57 11.94 1.95
N SER A 15 13.85 12.00 2.33
CA SER A 15 14.18 11.70 3.72
C SER A 15 13.76 12.86 4.63
N GLU A 16 13.61 12.56 5.91
CA GLU A 16 13.31 13.56 6.95
C GLU A 16 14.27 14.76 6.95
N LYS A 17 15.53 14.57 6.55
CA LYS A 17 16.60 15.59 6.56
C LYS A 17 16.61 16.49 5.32
N GLU A 18 15.93 16.09 4.25
CA GLU A 18 15.99 16.82 2.97
C GLU A 18 15.12 18.06 2.96
N LYS A 19 15.65 19.13 2.35
CA LYS A 19 14.88 20.35 2.10
C LYS A 19 13.76 20.07 1.09
N ILE A 20 12.59 20.65 1.33
CA ILE A 20 11.45 20.56 0.40
C ILE A 20 11.86 21.23 -0.92
N PRO A 21 11.80 20.53 -2.06
CA PRO A 21 11.76 21.21 -3.35
C PRO A 21 10.42 21.94 -3.41
N TYR A 22 10.47 23.27 -3.55
CA TYR A 22 9.26 24.10 -3.64
C TYR A 22 8.34 23.60 -4.78
N GLU A 23 7.02 23.76 -4.59
CA GLU A 23 5.95 23.59 -5.60
C GLU A 23 5.43 22.18 -5.94
N GLU A 24 5.99 21.09 -5.39
CA GLU A 24 5.45 19.74 -5.70
C GLU A 24 4.20 19.40 -4.89
N LYS A 25 3.11 19.04 -5.57
CA LYS A 25 1.80 18.76 -4.96
C LYS A 25 1.74 17.42 -4.21
N TYR A 26 2.56 16.45 -4.60
CA TYR A 26 2.58 15.11 -3.99
C TYR A 26 3.99 14.81 -3.50
N GLN A 27 4.15 14.80 -2.19
CA GLN A 27 5.41 14.55 -1.52
C GLN A 27 5.17 13.59 -0.36
N ILE A 28 6.08 12.63 -0.17
CA ILE A 28 6.09 11.75 0.98
C ILE A 28 7.46 11.79 1.64
N ARG A 29 7.47 12.06 2.95
CA ARG A 29 8.65 12.06 3.81
C ARG A 29 8.68 10.80 4.64
N LEU A 30 9.84 10.16 4.69
CA LEU A 30 10.05 8.97 5.52
C LEU A 30 11.25 9.17 6.43
N LYS A 31 11.18 8.53 7.59
CA LYS A 31 12.31 8.35 8.51
C LYS A 31 13.47 7.76 7.76
N SER A 32 14.65 8.30 8.00
CA SER A 32 15.89 7.82 7.44
C SER A 32 16.67 7.06 8.51
N GLU A 33 17.04 5.82 8.23
CA GLU A 33 18.10 5.16 9.01
C GLU A 33 19.44 5.69 8.44
N ALA A 34 20.22 6.42 9.25
CA ALA A 34 21.47 7.11 8.84
C ALA A 34 21.28 8.27 7.83
N ASP A 35 22.28 8.57 7.00
CA ASP A 35 22.27 9.64 5.97
C ASP A 35 21.77 9.16 4.60
N PHE A 36 21.16 7.97 4.54
CA PHE A 36 20.68 7.36 3.30
C PHE A 36 19.18 7.56 3.10
N LEU A 37 18.79 7.80 1.86
CA LEU A 37 17.37 7.82 1.51
C LEU A 37 16.73 6.46 1.80
N PRO A 38 15.45 6.44 2.24
CA PRO A 38 14.63 5.24 2.11
C PRO A 38 14.74 4.73 0.67
N GLN A 39 15.18 3.49 0.49
CA GLN A 39 15.28 2.90 -0.85
C GLN A 39 13.88 2.52 -1.28
N ILE A 40 13.34 3.24 -2.26
CA ILE A 40 12.12 2.80 -2.94
C ILE A 40 12.49 1.62 -3.82
N LEU A 41 11.81 0.50 -3.63
CA LEU A 41 12.03 -0.68 -4.43
C LEU A 41 11.23 -0.57 -5.73
N ASP A 42 11.68 -1.24 -6.79
CA ASP A 42 10.88 -1.40 -8.02
C ASP A 42 9.47 -1.91 -7.71
N SER A 43 9.34 -2.81 -6.72
CA SER A 43 8.06 -3.33 -6.24
C SER A 43 7.15 -2.26 -5.62
N ASP A 44 7.73 -1.26 -4.93
CA ASP A 44 6.97 -0.11 -4.43
C ASP A 44 6.47 0.75 -5.58
N THR A 45 7.33 1.07 -6.55
CA THR A 45 6.95 1.85 -7.72
C THR A 45 5.87 1.16 -8.56
N ALA A 46 5.97 -0.15 -8.75
CA ALA A 46 4.93 -0.93 -9.44
C ALA A 46 3.58 -0.85 -8.71
N CYS A 47 3.56 -1.01 -7.39
CA CYS A 47 2.36 -0.80 -6.57
C CYS A 47 1.83 0.63 -6.71
N LEU A 48 2.70 1.64 -6.64
CA LEU A 48 2.30 3.05 -6.69
C LEU A 48 1.62 3.43 -8.00
N ARG A 49 2.00 2.82 -9.13
CA ARG A 49 1.33 3.04 -10.42
C ARG A 49 -0.15 2.63 -10.35
N LEU A 50 -0.45 1.51 -9.70
CA LEU A 50 -1.82 1.05 -9.50
C LEU A 50 -2.55 1.82 -8.38
N ILE A 51 -1.82 2.24 -7.34
CA ILE A 51 -2.39 3.09 -6.29
C ILE A 51 -2.82 4.44 -6.89
N GLU A 52 -2.03 5.03 -7.79
CA GLU A 52 -2.40 6.28 -8.48
C GLU A 52 -3.65 6.15 -9.34
N GLU A 53 -3.86 4.98 -9.96
CA GLU A 53 -5.04 4.68 -10.78
C GLU A 53 -6.32 4.52 -9.93
N HIS A 54 -6.22 3.89 -8.76
CA HIS A 54 -7.38 3.46 -7.97
C HIS A 54 -7.67 4.30 -6.72
N ALA A 55 -6.68 5.01 -6.18
CA ALA A 55 -6.87 5.91 -5.04
C ALA A 55 -7.67 7.15 -5.44
N GLY A 56 -8.42 7.71 -4.50
CA GLY A 56 -9.20 8.91 -4.75
C GLY A 56 -10.18 9.25 -3.63
N ALA A 57 -10.87 10.37 -3.81
CA ALA A 57 -11.82 10.87 -2.82
C ALA A 57 -12.90 9.84 -2.49
N GLY A 58 -13.18 9.67 -1.19
CA GLY A 58 -14.17 8.73 -0.68
C GLY A 58 -13.72 7.27 -0.65
N LYS A 59 -12.46 6.97 -1.00
CA LYS A 59 -11.89 5.62 -0.93
C LYS A 59 -11.17 5.37 0.39
N PHE A 60 -11.35 4.19 0.95
CA PHE A 60 -10.62 3.73 2.13
C PHE A 60 -9.72 2.56 1.79
N CYS A 61 -8.45 2.61 2.22
CA CYS A 61 -7.49 1.55 1.95
C CYS A 61 -7.13 0.73 3.20
N LEU A 62 -6.81 -0.53 2.96
CA LEU A 62 -6.35 -1.52 3.92
C LEU A 62 -4.94 -1.96 3.49
N GLN A 63 -3.94 -1.81 4.35
CA GLN A 63 -2.57 -2.27 4.06
C GLN A 63 -2.03 -3.15 5.19
N PRO A 64 -2.03 -4.48 4.99
CA PRO A 64 -1.27 -5.41 5.80
C PRO A 64 0.23 -5.34 5.53
N ASP A 65 1.02 -5.75 6.53
CA ASP A 65 2.49 -5.75 6.50
C ASP A 65 3.06 -4.40 6.05
N CYS A 66 2.55 -3.32 6.66
CA CYS A 66 2.76 -1.96 6.19
C CYS A 66 4.16 -1.40 6.42
N LYS A 67 4.95 -2.01 7.31
CA LYS A 67 6.29 -1.59 7.74
C LYS A 67 6.34 -0.11 8.12
N ASP A 68 6.78 0.75 7.22
CA ASP A 68 6.95 2.19 7.43
C ASP A 68 5.71 3.02 7.04
N GLY A 69 4.68 2.38 6.50
CA GLY A 69 3.43 2.99 6.06
C GLY A 69 3.49 3.65 4.68
N PHE A 70 4.59 3.51 3.93
CA PHE A 70 4.85 4.29 2.72
C PHE A 70 3.71 4.23 1.68
N LEU A 71 3.28 3.03 1.29
CA LEU A 71 2.25 2.87 0.23
C LEU A 71 0.88 3.42 0.66
N ALA A 72 0.46 3.21 1.92
CA ALA A 72 -0.78 3.74 2.47
C ALA A 72 -0.76 5.26 2.55
N PHE A 73 0.36 5.86 2.96
CA PHE A 73 0.52 7.31 2.97
C PHE A 73 0.51 7.90 1.56
N CYS A 74 1.06 7.19 0.57
CA CYS A 74 0.90 7.57 -0.83
C CYS A 74 -0.58 7.53 -1.25
N ALA A 75 -1.32 6.46 -0.91
CA ALA A 75 -2.75 6.37 -1.20
C ALA A 75 -3.55 7.53 -0.58
N LEU A 76 -3.26 7.90 0.67
CA LEU A 76 -3.83 9.08 1.32
C LEU A 76 -3.49 10.37 0.58
N SER A 77 -2.22 10.57 0.18
CA SER A 77 -1.82 11.75 -0.59
C SER A 77 -2.47 11.82 -1.99
N PHE A 78 -2.83 10.67 -2.57
CA PHE A 78 -3.59 10.60 -3.82
C PHE A 78 -5.09 10.76 -3.63
N GLY A 79 -5.57 10.90 -2.39
CA GLY A 79 -6.91 11.36 -2.07
C GLY A 79 -7.79 10.36 -1.31
N CYS A 80 -7.27 9.19 -0.93
CA CYS A 80 -8.01 8.28 -0.03
C CYS A 80 -8.35 9.00 1.28
N GLY A 81 -9.55 8.75 1.81
CA GLY A 81 -10.04 9.40 3.03
C GLY A 81 -9.57 8.74 4.32
N PHE A 82 -9.17 7.47 4.26
CA PHE A 82 -8.73 6.70 5.42
C PHE A 82 -7.84 5.53 5.03
N ALA A 83 -6.88 5.19 5.90
CA ALA A 83 -6.03 4.00 5.76
C ALA A 83 -5.97 3.17 7.06
N ALA A 84 -6.25 1.87 6.97
CA ALA A 84 -6.00 0.92 8.06
C ALA A 84 -4.72 0.14 7.80
N LEU A 85 -3.72 0.30 8.67
CA LEU A 85 -2.38 -0.26 8.55
C LEU A 85 -2.18 -1.37 9.59
N PHE A 86 -1.60 -2.51 9.18
CA PHE A 86 -1.32 -3.65 10.07
C PHE A 86 0.15 -4.02 9.99
N ASP A 87 0.80 -4.13 11.14
CA ASP A 87 2.12 -4.74 11.25
C ASP A 87 2.43 -5.06 12.73
N ASP A 88 3.58 -5.68 12.98
CA ASP A 88 4.08 -5.92 14.33
C ASP A 88 4.29 -4.60 15.11
N GLU A 89 4.08 -4.62 16.44
CA GLU A 89 4.21 -3.46 17.34
C GLU A 89 5.54 -2.69 17.16
N GLN A 90 6.61 -3.37 16.75
CA GLN A 90 7.92 -2.75 16.49
C GLN A 90 7.86 -1.61 15.46
N PHE A 91 6.90 -1.63 14.53
CA PHE A 91 6.74 -0.61 13.50
C PHE A 91 5.88 0.58 13.92
N SER A 92 5.15 0.47 15.04
CA SER A 92 4.22 1.51 15.56
C SER A 92 4.87 2.89 15.64
N LYS A 93 6.09 2.97 16.18
CA LYS A 93 6.84 4.23 16.29
C LYS A 93 7.24 4.80 14.93
N THR A 94 7.66 3.95 14.00
CA THR A 94 8.06 4.37 12.66
C THR A 94 6.87 4.89 11.86
N VAL A 95 5.74 4.17 11.87
CA VAL A 95 4.51 4.59 11.19
C VAL A 95 4.01 5.92 11.76
N LYS A 96 3.96 6.05 13.10
CA LYS A 96 3.56 7.30 13.75
C LYS A 96 4.47 8.46 13.34
N TYR A 97 5.78 8.27 13.43
CA TYR A 97 6.74 9.32 13.08
C TYR A 97 6.63 9.73 11.61
N ASN A 98 6.51 8.77 10.69
CA ASN A 98 6.29 9.04 9.27
C ASN A 98 4.97 9.77 9.01
N SER A 99 3.90 9.43 9.75
CA SER A 99 2.63 10.17 9.63
C SER A 99 2.79 11.64 10.03
N GLU A 100 3.55 11.92 11.10
CA GLU A 100 3.83 13.28 11.58
C GLU A 100 4.68 14.06 10.57
N LEU A 101 5.67 13.43 9.94
CA LEU A 101 6.48 14.04 8.87
C LEU A 101 5.66 14.48 7.65
N ASN A 102 4.52 13.82 7.42
CA ASN A 102 3.62 14.08 6.29
C ASN A 102 2.37 14.89 6.67
N GLY A 103 2.26 15.33 7.93
CA GLY A 103 1.07 16.03 8.41
C GLY A 103 -0.20 15.19 8.38
N ILE A 104 -0.08 13.86 8.39
CA ILE A 104 -1.21 12.92 8.37
C ILE A 104 -1.75 12.81 9.80
N GLY A 105 -2.93 13.40 10.01
CA GLY A 105 -3.60 13.34 11.31
C GLY A 105 -4.15 11.96 11.65
N SER A 106 -4.35 11.70 12.94
CA SER A 106 -4.91 10.44 13.45
C SER A 106 -6.33 10.11 12.98
N HIS A 107 -7.03 11.07 12.36
CA HIS A 107 -8.34 10.83 11.74
C HIS A 107 -8.23 10.17 10.35
N ALA A 108 -7.07 10.27 9.70
CA ALA A 108 -6.84 9.79 8.35
C ALA A 108 -6.26 8.36 8.30
N PHE A 109 -5.82 7.81 9.44
CA PHE A 109 -5.36 6.43 9.49
C PHE A 109 -5.46 5.82 10.89
N SER A 110 -5.41 4.49 10.94
CA SER A 110 -5.22 3.72 12.17
C SER A 110 -4.13 2.67 11.98
N PHE A 111 -3.25 2.53 12.96
CA PHE A 111 -2.23 1.47 13.00
C PHE A 111 -2.67 0.40 13.99
N TYR A 112 -2.67 -0.85 13.53
CA TYR A 112 -3.00 -2.04 14.29
C TYR A 112 -1.71 -2.84 14.52
N PRO A 113 -1.22 -2.96 15.78
CA PRO A 113 0.06 -3.58 16.10
C PRO A 113 0.00 -5.12 16.14
N PHE A 114 -0.58 -5.71 15.11
CA PHE A 114 -0.67 -7.15 14.90
C PHE A 114 -0.85 -7.44 13.41
N LYS A 115 -0.49 -8.65 12.97
CA LYS A 115 -0.74 -9.07 11.60
C LYS A 115 -2.23 -9.28 11.38
N LEU A 116 -2.72 -8.96 10.18
CA LEU A 116 -4.13 -9.12 9.84
C LEU A 116 -4.61 -10.58 10.04
N SER A 117 -3.75 -11.56 9.83
CA SER A 117 -4.06 -12.98 10.02
C SER A 117 -4.14 -13.43 11.47
N ASP A 118 -3.55 -12.68 12.42
CA ASP A 118 -3.49 -13.09 13.83
C ASP A 118 -4.82 -12.85 14.57
N LYS A 119 -5.69 -11.98 14.05
CA LYS A 119 -6.94 -11.64 14.72
C LYS A 119 -8.13 -11.57 13.77
N SER A 120 -9.06 -12.49 13.97
CA SER A 120 -10.29 -12.59 13.17
C SER A 120 -11.39 -11.62 13.61
N ASP A 121 -11.34 -11.05 14.83
CA ASP A 121 -12.35 -10.13 15.35
C ASP A 121 -11.71 -8.98 16.13
N THR A 122 -11.52 -7.86 15.45
CA THR A 122 -10.64 -6.76 15.85
C THR A 122 -11.35 -5.42 15.91
N GLY A 123 -12.65 -5.38 15.58
CA GLY A 123 -13.40 -4.14 15.46
C GLY A 123 -12.85 -3.16 14.41
N ILE A 124 -12.00 -3.62 13.47
CA ILE A 124 -11.41 -2.81 12.38
C ILE A 124 -12.50 -2.15 11.49
N GLY A 125 -13.72 -2.66 11.53
CA GLY A 125 -14.78 -2.30 10.58
C GLY A 125 -14.55 -2.94 9.21
N SER A 126 -15.50 -2.71 8.31
CA SER A 126 -15.49 -3.22 6.93
C SER A 126 -15.89 -2.12 5.96
N GLY A 127 -15.75 -2.38 4.66
CA GLY A 127 -16.06 -1.44 3.59
C GLY A 127 -14.84 -0.78 2.96
N TYR A 128 -13.65 -1.34 3.15
CA TYR A 128 -12.44 -0.85 2.48
C TYR A 128 -12.55 -1.07 0.97
N ASP A 129 -12.25 -0.03 0.19
CA ASP A 129 -12.30 -0.04 -1.27
C ASP A 129 -11.03 -0.59 -1.91
N ILE A 130 -9.90 -0.53 -1.19
CA ILE A 130 -8.59 -0.87 -1.74
C ILE A 130 -7.85 -1.75 -0.72
N LEU A 131 -7.40 -2.93 -1.14
CA LEU A 131 -6.37 -3.69 -0.42
C LEU A 131 -5.03 -3.42 -1.09
N ILE A 132 -4.02 -3.04 -0.32
CA ILE A 132 -2.63 -2.93 -0.78
C ILE A 132 -1.84 -4.03 -0.09
N ALA A 133 -1.31 -5.00 -0.83
CA ALA A 133 -0.54 -6.09 -0.26
C ALA A 133 0.70 -6.42 -1.11
N LYS A 134 1.84 -6.54 -0.43
CA LYS A 134 3.15 -6.81 -1.04
C LYS A 134 3.90 -7.85 -0.22
N GLY A 135 4.47 -8.86 -0.87
CA GLY A 135 5.27 -9.89 -0.19
C GLY A 135 5.37 -11.18 -1.02
N SER A 136 5.66 -12.30 -0.36
CA SER A 136 5.64 -13.61 -1.02
C SER A 136 4.24 -13.99 -1.48
N LEU A 137 4.14 -14.83 -2.52
CA LEU A 137 2.87 -15.34 -3.01
C LEU A 137 2.06 -16.00 -1.88
N GLU A 138 2.70 -16.82 -1.05
CA GLU A 138 2.06 -17.46 0.11
C GLU A 138 1.41 -16.43 1.05
N ARG A 139 2.16 -15.37 1.39
CA ARG A 139 1.68 -14.33 2.29
C ARG A 139 0.51 -13.55 1.68
N LEU A 140 0.55 -13.26 0.39
CA LEU A 140 -0.57 -12.63 -0.30
C LEU A 140 -1.83 -13.49 -0.24
N LEU A 141 -1.73 -14.80 -0.48
CA LEU A 141 -2.88 -15.70 -0.42
C LEU A 141 -3.45 -15.80 1.00
N GLU A 142 -2.58 -15.82 2.02
CA GLU A 142 -2.99 -15.74 3.42
C GLU A 142 -3.78 -14.45 3.69
N ILE A 143 -3.22 -13.29 3.34
CA ILE A 143 -3.87 -11.98 3.50
C ILE A 143 -5.25 -11.96 2.84
N LEU A 144 -5.36 -12.45 1.61
CA LEU A 144 -6.63 -12.49 0.87
C LEU A 144 -7.70 -13.33 1.58
N GLY A 145 -7.31 -14.39 2.28
CA GLY A 145 -8.22 -15.19 3.10
C GLY A 145 -8.87 -14.40 4.23
N PHE A 146 -8.13 -13.48 4.86
CA PHE A 146 -8.63 -12.67 5.97
C PHE A 146 -9.24 -11.33 5.54
N ALA A 147 -8.69 -10.70 4.51
CA ALA A 147 -9.09 -9.37 4.06
C ALA A 147 -10.48 -9.36 3.41
N LYS A 148 -10.91 -10.47 2.77
CA LYS A 148 -12.16 -10.54 2.01
C LYS A 148 -13.39 -9.99 2.76
N LYS A 149 -13.51 -10.28 4.06
CA LYS A 149 -14.64 -9.83 4.90
C LYS A 149 -14.59 -8.35 5.27
N LEU A 150 -13.43 -7.71 5.15
CA LEU A 150 -13.23 -6.30 5.45
C LEU A 150 -13.47 -5.43 4.22
N LEU A 151 -13.37 -6.01 3.03
CA LEU A 151 -13.45 -5.30 1.77
C LEU A 151 -14.91 -5.08 1.33
N CYS A 152 -15.16 -3.97 0.63
CA CYS A 152 -16.42 -3.79 -0.07
C CYS A 152 -16.50 -4.74 -1.28
N LYS A 153 -17.71 -4.97 -1.82
CA LYS A 153 -17.91 -5.93 -2.92
C LYS A 153 -17.10 -5.55 -4.18
N SER A 154 -16.95 -4.26 -4.44
CA SER A 154 -16.23 -3.70 -5.59
C SER A 154 -14.78 -3.31 -5.24
N ALA A 155 -14.20 -3.88 -4.19
CA ALA A 155 -12.86 -3.51 -3.76
C ALA A 155 -11.80 -3.94 -4.78
N VAL A 156 -10.83 -3.07 -5.01
CA VAL A 156 -9.66 -3.36 -5.83
C VAL A 156 -8.54 -3.88 -4.95
N LEU A 157 -7.90 -4.96 -5.39
CA LEU A 157 -6.76 -5.58 -4.74
C LEU A 157 -5.51 -5.18 -5.54
N ILE A 158 -4.60 -4.44 -4.91
CA ILE A 158 -3.29 -4.09 -5.47
C ILE A 158 -2.28 -5.04 -4.85
N LEU A 159 -1.79 -5.98 -5.67
CA LEU A 159 -0.99 -7.11 -5.24
C LEU A 159 0.37 -7.11 -5.93
N CYS A 160 1.44 -7.16 -5.15
CA CYS A 160 2.80 -7.33 -5.68
C CYS A 160 3.45 -8.55 -5.03
N ALA A 161 3.64 -9.61 -5.84
CA ALA A 161 4.28 -10.84 -5.42
C ALA A 161 5.78 -10.76 -5.75
N GLU A 162 6.64 -10.95 -4.76
CA GLU A 162 8.09 -10.73 -4.89
C GLU A 162 8.85 -12.00 -5.34
N ASP A 163 8.22 -13.17 -5.31
CA ASP A 163 8.84 -14.49 -5.46
C ASP A 163 8.17 -15.40 -6.51
N CYS A 164 7.31 -14.86 -7.37
CA CYS A 164 6.67 -15.62 -8.45
C CYS A 164 6.51 -14.80 -9.74
N SER A 165 6.22 -15.47 -10.84
CA SER A 165 5.83 -14.83 -12.10
C SER A 165 4.39 -14.34 -12.09
N LEU A 166 4.05 -13.41 -12.99
CA LEU A 166 2.68 -12.93 -13.18
C LEU A 166 1.71 -14.07 -13.53
N GLU A 167 2.16 -15.09 -14.25
CA GLU A 167 1.32 -16.24 -14.62
C GLU A 167 1.02 -17.12 -13.40
N GLU A 168 2.00 -17.36 -12.53
CA GLU A 168 1.81 -18.09 -11.27
C GLU A 168 0.87 -17.33 -10.32
N LEU A 169 1.07 -16.02 -10.17
CA LEU A 169 0.14 -15.17 -9.42
C LEU A 169 -1.28 -15.29 -9.98
N ARG A 170 -1.44 -15.16 -11.31
CA ARG A 170 -2.75 -15.28 -11.97
C ARG A 170 -3.44 -16.60 -11.69
N LYS A 171 -2.71 -17.73 -11.77
CA LYS A 171 -3.24 -19.06 -11.48
C LYS A 171 -3.69 -19.18 -10.03
N ALA A 172 -2.87 -18.70 -9.10
CA ALA A 172 -3.17 -18.74 -7.66
C ALA A 172 -4.41 -17.88 -7.31
N LEU A 173 -4.49 -16.66 -7.86
CA LEU A 173 -5.63 -15.77 -7.67
C LEU A 173 -6.91 -16.33 -8.27
N PHE A 174 -6.84 -16.92 -9.47
CA PHE A 174 -8.01 -17.53 -10.11
C PHE A 174 -8.63 -18.64 -9.25
N ALA A 175 -7.81 -19.45 -8.57
CA ALA A 175 -8.28 -20.47 -7.63
C ALA A 175 -9.03 -19.91 -6.41
N LEU A 176 -8.80 -18.63 -6.06
CA LEU A 176 -9.52 -17.90 -5.01
C LEU A 176 -10.72 -17.12 -5.53
N GLY A 177 -11.05 -17.24 -6.82
CA GLY A 177 -12.08 -16.43 -7.46
C GLY A 177 -11.67 -14.96 -7.51
N VAL A 178 -10.40 -14.67 -7.80
CA VAL A 178 -9.86 -13.31 -7.98
C VAL A 178 -9.33 -13.18 -9.40
N ASN A 179 -9.75 -12.15 -10.13
CA ASN A 179 -9.32 -11.88 -11.50
C ASN A 179 -8.46 -10.62 -11.56
N ILE A 180 -7.30 -10.73 -12.20
CA ILE A 180 -6.44 -9.59 -12.53
C ILE A 180 -7.10 -8.73 -13.61
N ILE A 181 -7.11 -7.41 -13.39
CA ILE A 181 -7.73 -6.39 -14.27
C ILE A 181 -6.65 -5.65 -15.04
N SER A 182 -5.66 -5.12 -14.34
CA SER A 182 -4.51 -4.43 -14.93
C SER A 182 -3.22 -4.84 -14.23
N THR A 183 -2.09 -4.51 -14.84
CA THR A 183 -0.76 -4.78 -14.28
C THR A 183 0.14 -3.58 -14.50
N ALA A 184 1.04 -3.35 -13.56
CA ALA A 184 2.11 -2.39 -13.68
C ALA A 184 3.45 -3.11 -13.53
N GLN A 185 4.47 -2.65 -14.26
CA GLN A 185 5.82 -3.18 -14.19
C GLN A 185 6.81 -2.05 -13.93
N GLU A 186 7.77 -2.31 -13.06
CA GLU A 186 8.94 -1.47 -12.85
C GLU A 186 10.16 -2.39 -12.74
N GLY A 187 11.18 -2.16 -13.57
CA GLY A 187 12.34 -3.05 -13.64
C GLY A 187 11.93 -4.53 -13.79
N SER A 188 12.39 -5.37 -12.87
CA SER A 188 12.03 -6.80 -12.80
C SER A 188 10.80 -7.09 -11.94
N SER A 189 10.24 -6.09 -11.26
CA SER A 189 9.07 -6.24 -10.38
C SER A 189 7.77 -5.94 -11.12
N PHE A 190 6.68 -6.56 -10.69
CA PHE A 190 5.34 -6.25 -11.19
C PHE A 190 4.33 -6.17 -10.05
N ALA A 191 3.26 -5.41 -10.28
CA ALA A 191 2.07 -5.40 -9.45
C ALA A 191 0.84 -5.67 -10.34
N ALA A 192 -0.20 -6.24 -9.75
CA ALA A 192 -1.48 -6.50 -10.40
C ALA A 192 -2.60 -5.82 -9.63
N SER A 193 -3.51 -5.17 -10.34
CA SER A 193 -4.81 -4.81 -9.81
C SER A 193 -5.75 -5.99 -10.07
N ALA A 194 -6.58 -6.34 -9.10
CA ALA A 194 -7.49 -7.46 -9.21
C ALA A 194 -8.80 -7.19 -8.45
N MET A 195 -9.83 -7.99 -8.74
CA MET A 195 -11.10 -7.98 -8.01
C MET A 195 -11.56 -9.40 -7.77
N TYR A 196 -12.36 -9.62 -6.72
CA TYR A 196 -13.10 -10.86 -6.57
C TYR A 196 -14.13 -11.00 -7.70
N SER A 197 -14.26 -12.22 -8.24
CA SER A 197 -15.37 -12.61 -9.09
C SER A 197 -16.69 -12.43 -8.34
N ASP A 198 -17.72 -12.01 -9.07
CA ASP A 198 -19.12 -12.03 -8.61
C ASP A 198 -19.63 -13.46 -8.36
#